data_AF-A0A7Z1Q7C7-F1
#
_entry.id   AF-A0A7Z1Q7C7-F1
#
_cell.length_a   1.000
_cell.length_b   1.000
_cell.length_c   1.000
_cell.angle_alpha   90.00
_cell.angle_beta   90.00
_cell.angle_gamma   90.00
#
_symmetry.space_group_name_H-M   'P 1'
#
loop_
_entity.id
_entity.type
_entity.pdbx_description
1 polymer ?
#
loop_
_entity_poly.entity_id
_entity_poly.type
_entity_poly.pdbx_seq_one_letter_code
_entity_poly.pdbx_strand_id
1 'polypeptide(L)' 'LQMRTRLFDLAARYRFIWLRETVLSVGMLEDKHIQHQLLTEAILARDTIRASELMRQHLLTPVPVIQQIISGLSGTRIRD' A
#
# COMPACT_ATOMS: atom_id res chain seq x y z
N LEU A 1 -14.93 21.73 5.35
CA LEU A 1 -13.89 21.20 6.27
C LEU A 1 -14.16 19.76 6.72
N GLN A 2 -15.38 19.39 7.12
CA GLN A 2 -15.71 18.05 7.65
C GLN A 2 -15.46 16.88 6.67
N MET A 3 -15.75 17.04 5.38
CA MET A 3 -15.50 16.00 4.37
C MET A 3 -14.01 15.66 4.22
N ARG A 4 -13.15 16.68 4.20
CA ARG A 4 -11.69 16.51 4.13
C ARG A 4 -11.17 15.71 5.32
N THR A 5 -11.62 16.05 6.53
CA THR A 5 -11.23 15.33 7.75
C THR A 5 -11.68 13.88 7.70
N ARG A 6 -12.91 13.60 7.25
CA ARG A 6 -13.39 12.21 7.07
C ARG A 6 -12.54 11.42 6.08
N LEU A 7 -12.16 12.01 4.95
CA LEU A 7 -11.32 11.34 3.96
C LEU A 7 -9.91 11.01 4.51
N PHE A 8 -9.30 11.93 5.26
CA PHE A 8 -8.02 11.65 5.92
C PHE A 8 -8.12 10.55 6.98
N ASP A 9 -9.18 10.57 7.78
CA ASP A 9 -9.41 9.56 8.81
C ASP A 9 -9.69 8.16 8.21
N LEU A 10 -10.38 8.12 7.06
CA LEU A 10 -10.57 6.91 6.28
C LEU A 10 -9.22 6.39 5.74
N ALA A 11 -8.41 7.27 5.15
CA ALA A 11 -7.09 6.92 4.61
C ALA A 11 -6.13 6.41 5.71
N ALA A 12 -6.16 7.02 6.90
CA ALA A 12 -5.36 6.58 8.04
C ALA A 12 -5.77 5.18 8.52
N ARG A 13 -7.07 4.90 8.61
CA ARG A 13 -7.59 3.57 8.96
C ARG A 13 -7.23 2.52 7.92
N TYR A 14 -7.33 2.84 6.63
CA TYR A 14 -6.86 1.96 5.56
C TYR A 14 -5.37 1.67 5.67
N ARG A 15 -4.55 2.69 5.93
CA ARG A 15 -3.10 2.53 6.13
C ARG A 15 -2.79 1.64 7.34
N PHE A 16 -3.52 1.80 8.45
CA PHE A 16 -3.34 0.96 9.64
C PHE A 16 -3.66 -0.52 9.37
N ILE A 17 -4.80 -0.81 8.76
CA ILE A 17 -5.18 -2.18 8.39
C ILE A 17 -4.15 -2.75 7.41
N TRP A 18 -3.74 -1.96 6.42
CA TRP A 18 -2.72 -2.36 5.47
C TRP A 18 -1.39 -2.69 6.16
N LEU A 19 -0.87 -1.83 7.05
CA LEU A 19 0.34 -2.13 7.80
C LEU A 19 0.20 -3.42 8.62
N ARG A 20 -0.96 -3.61 9.27
CA ARG A 20 -1.24 -4.81 10.07
C ARG A 20 -1.33 -6.09 9.23
N GLU A 21 -1.86 -6.03 8.01
CA GLU A 21 -2.14 -7.25 7.22
C GLU A 21 -1.09 -7.52 6.12
N THR A 22 -0.35 -6.51 5.65
CA THR A 22 0.64 -6.65 4.55
C THR A 22 2.10 -6.50 4.96
N VAL A 23 2.42 -6.05 6.18
CA VAL A 23 3.81 -5.80 6.61
C VAL A 23 4.27 -6.83 7.65
N LEU A 24 3.58 -7.97 7.73
CA LEU A 24 3.87 -9.05 8.68
C LEU A 24 4.73 -10.18 8.09
N SER A 25 5.08 -10.14 6.80
CA SER A 25 6.02 -11.05 6.16
C SER A 25 7.27 -10.30 5.69
N VAL A 26 8.44 -10.91 5.89
CA VAL A 26 9.74 -10.35 5.46
C VAL A 26 9.77 -10.08 3.96
N GLY A 27 9.22 -10.97 3.13
CA GLY A 27 9.17 -10.76 1.68
C GLY A 27 8.30 -9.56 1.27
N MET A 28 7.16 -9.35 1.95
CA MET A 28 6.30 -8.19 1.66
C MET A 28 6.93 -6.88 2.14
N LEU A 29 7.74 -6.92 3.20
CA LEU A 29 8.54 -5.80 3.66
C LEU A 29 9.63 -5.42 2.66
N GLU A 30 10.34 -6.40 2.10
CA GLU A 30 11.37 -6.20 1.07
C GLU A 30 10.78 -5.59 -0.20
N ASP A 31 9.66 -6.14 -0.69
CA ASP A 31 8.94 -5.58 -1.84
C ASP A 31 8.53 -4.12 -1.61
N LYS A 32 8.08 -3.79 -0.40
CA LYS A 32 7.76 -2.40 -0.04
C LYS A 32 9.00 -1.52 -0.05
N HIS A 33 10.11 -2.00 0.46
CA HIS A 33 11.37 -1.26 0.45
C HIS A 33 11.79 -0.89 -0.98
N ILE A 34 11.76 -1.86 -1.90
CA ILE A 34 12.08 -1.66 -3.32
C ILE A 34 11.12 -0.63 -3.95
N GLN A 35 9.81 -0.77 -3.70
CA GLN A 35 8.81 0.20 -4.21
C GLN A 35 9.08 1.63 -3.71
N HIS A 36 9.46 1.79 -2.44
CA HIS A 36 9.81 3.09 -1.87
C HIS A 36 11.10 3.65 -2.47
N GLN A 37 12.13 2.82 -2.66
CA GLN A 37 13.39 3.25 -3.29
C GLN A 37 13.16 3.78 -4.71
N LEU A 38 12.45 3.01 -5.54
CA LEU A 38 12.14 3.41 -6.93
C LEU A 38 11.35 4.72 -7.01
N LEU A 39 10.42 4.93 -6.07
CA LEU A 39 9.67 6.19 -5.99
C LEU A 39 10.57 7.36 -5.57
N THR A 40 11.45 7.16 -4.59
CA THR A 40 12.41 8.18 -4.15
C THR A 40 13.35 8.57 -5.29
N GLU A 41 13.86 7.60 -6.06
CA GLU A 41 14.70 7.86 -7.23
C GLU A 41 13.97 8.71 -8.28
N ALA A 42 12.72 8.37 -8.61
CA ALA A 42 11.92 9.13 -9.58
C ALA A 42 11.65 10.57 -9.12
N ILE A 43 11.38 10.77 -7.81
CA ILE A 43 11.17 12.10 -7.23
C ILE A 43 12.45 12.92 -7.27
N LEU A 44 13.59 12.34 -6.88
CA LEU A 44 14.88 13.03 -6.90
C LEU A 44 15.32 13.40 -8.32
N ALA A 45 15.00 12.55 -9.32
CA ALA A 45 15.19 12.83 -10.74
C ALA A 45 14.20 13.87 -11.30
N ARG A 46 13.21 14.31 -10.51
CA ARG A 46 12.10 15.20 -10.93
C ARG A 46 11.28 14.64 -12.10
N ASP A 47 11.24 13.32 -12.25
CA ASP A 47 10.40 12.65 -13.24
C ASP A 47 8.97 12.55 -12.71
N THR A 48 8.18 13.60 -12.97
CA THR A 48 6.83 13.75 -12.43
C THR A 48 5.87 12.67 -12.95
N ILE A 49 5.99 12.28 -14.22
CA ILE A 49 5.13 11.24 -14.82
C ILE A 49 5.39 9.90 -14.14
N ARG A 50 6.66 9.50 -14.04
CA ARG A 50 7.04 8.24 -13.40
C ARG A 50 6.71 8.23 -11.91
N ALA A 51 7.00 9.32 -11.20
CA ALA A 51 6.69 9.43 -9.77
C ALA A 51 5.17 9.34 -9.50
N SER A 52 4.35 9.98 -10.32
CA SER A 52 2.89 9.90 -10.21
C SER A 52 2.37 8.49 -10.44
N GLU A 53 2.89 7.78 -11.45
CA GLU A 53 2.47 6.40 -11.73
C GLU A 53 2.91 5.43 -10.62
N LEU A 54 4.16 5.52 -10.16
CA LEU A 54 4.67 4.71 -9.05
C LEU A 54 3.87 4.95 -7.76
N MET A 55 3.51 6.21 -7.47
CA MET A 55 2.68 6.55 -6.33
C MET A 55 1.28 5.93 -6.45
N ARG A 56 0.65 6.03 -7.63
CA ARG A 56 -0.67 5.44 -7.88
C ARG A 56 -0.64 3.92 -7.67
N GLN A 57 0.36 3.23 -8.22
CA GLN A 57 0.54 1.78 -8.06
C GLN A 57 0.75 1.42 -6.58
N HIS A 58 1.59 2.16 -5.87
CA HIS A 58 1.86 1.94 -4.44
C HIS A 58 0.59 2.07 -3.59
N LEU A 59 -0.23 3.09 -3.84
CA LEU A 59 -1.49 3.32 -3.12
C LEU A 59 -2.56 2.25 -3.41
N LEU A 60 -2.52 1.62 -4.59
CA LEU A 60 -3.49 0.60 -4.99
C LEU A 60 -3.07 -0.84 -4.66
N THR A 61 -1.79 -1.07 -4.34
CA THR A 61 -1.28 -2.38 -3.88
C THR A 61 -2.11 -3.02 -2.74
N PRO A 62 -2.68 -2.28 -1.77
CA PRO A 62 -3.52 -2.87 -0.71
C PRO A 62 -4.84 -3.46 -1.21
N VAL A 63 -5.38 -2.96 -2.33
CA VAL A 63 -6.77 -3.25 -2.73
C VAL A 63 -7.00 -4.74 -2.96
N PRO A 64 -6.14 -5.48 -3.71
CA PRO A 64 -6.33 -6.92 -3.89
C PRO A 64 -6.22 -7.71 -2.58
N VAL A 65 -5.32 -7.32 -1.67
CA VAL A 65 -5.15 -8.00 -0.37
C VAL A 65 -6.39 -7.81 0.50
N ILE A 66 -6.89 -6.57 0.58
CA ILE A 66 -8.11 -6.25 1.31
C ILE A 66 -9.32 -6.99 0.71
N GLN A 67 -9.41 -7.07 -0.62
CA GLN A 67 -10.45 -7.85 -1.31
C GLN A 67 -10.39 -9.33 -0.92
N GLN A 68 -9.20 -9.94 -0.87
CA GLN A 68 -9.04 -11.34 -0.45
C GLN A 68 -9.46 -11.59 1.00
N ILE A 69 -9.17 -10.64 1.91
CA ILE A 69 -9.58 -10.70 3.32
C ILE A 69 -11.11 -10.58 3.43
N ILE A 70 -11.71 -9.60 2.76
CA ILE A 70 -13.17 -9.35 2.78
C ILE A 70 -13.94 -10.51 2.15
N SER A 71 -13.43 -11.10 1.07
CA SER A 71 -14.07 -12.25 0.39
C SER A 71 -13.94 -13.57 1.15
N GLY A 72 -13.30 -13.60 2.33
CA GLY A 72 -13.18 -14.81 3.15
C GLY A 72 -12.25 -15.88 2.57
N LEU A 73 -11.46 -15.56 1.54
CA LEU A 73 -10.51 -16.48 0.90
C LEU A 73 -9.24 -16.70 1.74
N SER A 74 -9.18 -16.15 2.96
CA SER A 74 -8.03 -16.21 3.87
C SER A 74 -7.90 -17.54 4.63
N GLY A 75 -8.38 -18.64 4.05
CA GLY A 75 -8.47 -19.94 4.72
C GLY A 75 -7.26 -20.88 4.58
N THR A 76 -6.21 -20.62 3.79
CA THR A 76 -5.13 -21.64 3.61
C THR A 76 -3.76 -21.17 3.08
N ARG A 77 -3.29 -19.92 3.24
CA ARG A 77 -1.90 -19.63 2.80
C ARG A 77 -1.24 -18.43 3.46
N ILE A 78 -1.06 -18.47 4.77
CA ILE A 78 -0.02 -17.69 5.47
C ILE A 78 0.80 -18.68 6.31
N ARG A 79 1.42 -19.63 5.62
CA ARG A 79 2.55 -20.44 6.07
C ARG A 79 3.37 -20.68 4.83
N ASP A 80 4.37 -19.85 4.64
CA ASP A 80 5.79 -20.21 4.54
C ASP A 80 6.61 -18.93 4.30
#